data_AF-A0A3D3B9L4-F1
#
_entry.id   AF-A0A3D3B9L4-F1
#
_cell.length_a   1.000
_cell.length_b   1.000
_cell.length_c   1.000
_cell.angle_alpha   90.00
_cell.angle_beta   90.00
_cell.angle_gamma   90.00
#
_symmetry.space_group_name_H-M   'P 1'
#
loop_
_entity.id
_entity.type
_entity.pdbx_description
1 polymer ?
#
loop_
_entity_poly.entity_id
_entity_poly.type
_entity_poly.pdbx_seq_one_letter_code
_entity_poly.pdbx_strand_id
1 'polypeptide(L)'
;MTSETRLPVLLATIGLAVTALSVGWWWLIFGTVVESGYITHVQAASCLAGASPLCNLAQALCTNDHLFGIRWYAPEAFWAGAALLIAALVHLAIRTDNRPADQTHSTEVEP
;
A
#
# COMPACT_ATOMS: atom_id res chain seq x y z
N MET A 1 7.92 -16.83 -22.65
CA MET A 1 7.98 -15.35 -22.58
C MET A 1 6.73 -14.69 -21.94
N THR A 2 5.90 -15.38 -21.16
CA THR A 2 4.69 -14.77 -20.53
C THR A 2 4.83 -14.54 -19.02
N SER A 3 5.72 -15.27 -18.35
CA SER A 3 5.89 -15.20 -16.88
C SER A 3 6.43 -13.84 -16.43
N GLU A 4 7.38 -13.28 -17.19
CA GLU A 4 8.07 -12.07 -16.77
C GLU A 4 7.11 -10.88 -16.69
N THR A 5 6.21 -10.69 -17.65
CA THR A 5 5.25 -9.56 -17.64
C THR A 5 4.09 -9.76 -16.66
N ARG A 6 3.74 -11.00 -16.34
CA ARG A 6 2.67 -11.28 -15.37
C ARG A 6 3.08 -11.03 -13.94
N LEU A 7 4.34 -11.27 -13.58
CA LEU A 7 4.85 -11.06 -12.21
C LEU A 7 4.70 -9.61 -11.70
N PRO A 8 5.17 -8.55 -12.40
CA PRO A 8 5.05 -7.17 -11.93
C PRO A 8 3.59 -6.71 -11.90
N VAL A 9 2.76 -7.16 -12.85
CA VAL A 9 1.32 -6.88 -12.84
C VAL A 9 0.66 -7.54 -11.63
N LEU A 10 0.98 -8.80 -11.34
CA LEU A 10 0.47 -9.50 -10.17
C LEU A 10 0.88 -8.78 -8.87
N LEU A 11 2.16 -8.45 -8.72
CA LEU A 11 2.66 -7.70 -7.56
C LEU A 11 1.98 -6.35 -7.40
N ALA A 12 1.78 -5.61 -8.50
CA ALA A 12 1.07 -4.33 -8.48
C ALA A 12 -0.40 -4.50 -8.05
N THR A 13 -1.10 -5.49 -8.61
CA THR A 13 -2.52 -5.73 -8.26
C THR A 13 -2.69 -6.17 -6.81
N ILE A 14 -1.84 -7.08 -6.31
CA ILE A 14 -1.88 -7.52 -4.91
C ILE A 14 -1.48 -6.37 -3.99
N GLY A 15 -0.41 -5.64 -4.31
CA GLY A 15 0.03 -4.49 -3.53
C GLY A 15 -1.08 -3.44 -3.41
N LEU A 16 -1.75 -3.10 -4.52
CA LEU A 16 -2.87 -2.16 -4.54
C LEU A 16 -4.04 -2.66 -3.67
N ALA A 17 -4.40 -3.94 -3.80
CA ALA A 17 -5.49 -4.53 -3.02
C ALA A 17 -5.19 -4.51 -1.52
N VAL A 18 -3.98 -4.92 -1.13
CA VAL A 18 -3.54 -4.92 0.28
C VAL A 18 -3.49 -3.49 0.84
N THR A 19 -2.94 -2.53 0.10
CA THR A 19 -2.92 -1.12 0.51
C THR A 19 -4.34 -0.55 0.67
N ALA A 20 -5.24 -0.82 -0.28
CA ALA A 20 -6.63 -0.36 -0.20
C ALA A 20 -7.38 -0.95 1.01
N LEU A 21 -7.20 -2.25 1.25
CA LEU A 21 -7.77 -2.92 2.43
C LEU A 21 -7.21 -2.35 3.74
N SER A 22 -5.89 -2.07 3.79
CA SER A 22 -5.26 -1.47 4.97
C SER A 22 -5.78 -0.06 5.25
N VAL A 23 -5.93 0.77 4.22
CA VAL A 23 -6.47 2.13 4.36
C VAL A 23 -7.95 2.09 4.75
N GLY A 24 -8.73 1.18 4.17
CA GLY A 24 -10.12 0.96 4.55
C GLY A 24 -10.26 0.53 6.01
N TRP A 25 -9.44 -0.41 6.47
CA TRP A 25 -9.39 -0.84 7.86
C TRP A 25 -9.02 0.32 8.79
N TRP A 26 -7.98 1.09 8.46
CA TRP A 26 -7.60 2.28 9.22
C TRP A 26 -8.77 3.29 9.32
N TRP A 27 -9.46 3.56 8.22
CA TRP A 27 -10.59 4.50 8.20
C TRP A 27 -11.73 4.06 9.13
N LEU A 28 -12.04 2.77 9.19
CA LEU A 28 -13.09 2.24 10.08
C LEU A 28 -12.79 2.47 11.56
N ILE A 29 -11.51 2.42 11.96
CA ILE A 29 -11.10 2.59 13.36
C ILE A 29 -10.99 4.08 13.72
N PHE A 30 -10.28 4.86 12.90
CA PHE A 30 -9.90 6.23 13.26
C PHE A 30 -10.87 7.29 12.74
N GLY A 31 -11.68 7.00 11.73
CA GLY A 31 -12.63 7.95 11.16
C GLY A 31 -13.65 8.46 12.19
N THR A 32 -14.18 7.56 13.01
CA THR A 32 -15.13 7.91 14.08
C THR A 32 -14.48 8.71 15.20
N VAL A 33 -13.23 8.39 15.55
CA VAL A 33 -12.46 9.08 16.60
C VAL A 33 -12.08 10.51 16.18
N VAL A 34 -11.82 10.70 14.89
CA VAL A 34 -11.57 12.01 14.28
C VAL A 34 -12.86 12.84 14.25
N GLU A 35 -13.98 12.25 13.82
CA GLU A 35 -15.26 12.94 13.70
C GLU A 35 -15.85 13.34 15.07
N SER A 36 -15.53 12.56 16.12
CA SER A 36 -15.83 12.90 17.52
C SER A 36 -14.86 13.93 18.14
N GLY A 37 -13.81 14.34 17.41
CA GLY A 37 -12.90 15.40 17.83
C GLY A 37 -11.86 14.99 18.88
N TYR A 38 -11.66 13.69 19.13
CA TYR A 38 -10.63 13.23 20.08
C TYR A 38 -9.21 13.40 19.54
N ILE A 39 -9.02 13.29 18.23
CA ILE A 39 -7.73 13.45 17.55
C ILE A 39 -7.86 14.25 16.26
N THR A 40 -6.78 14.92 15.86
CA THR A 40 -6.73 15.64 14.57
C THR A 40 -6.53 14.69 13.38
N HIS A 41 -6.89 15.13 12.17
CA HIS A 41 -6.62 14.38 10.93
C HIS A 41 -5.13 14.00 10.77
N VAL A 42 -4.22 14.89 11.16
CA VAL A 42 -2.76 14.67 11.06
C VAL A 42 -2.30 13.59 12.04
N GLN A 43 -2.82 13.60 13.28
CA GLN A 43 -2.53 12.55 14.26
C GLN A 43 -3.13 11.21 13.86
N ALA A 44 -4.33 11.20 13.30
CA ALA A 44 -4.90 9.97 12.77
C ALA A 44 -4.03 9.42 11.63
N ALA A 45 -3.59 10.27 10.70
CA ALA A 45 -2.80 9.86 9.55
C ALA A 45 -1.45 9.25 9.95
N SER A 46 -0.80 9.74 11.01
CA SER A 46 0.43 9.11 11.51
C SER A 46 0.19 7.70 12.06
N CYS A 47 -1.01 7.41 12.56
CA CYS A 47 -1.42 6.06 12.98
C CYS A 47 -1.60 5.08 11.82
N LEU A 48 -1.63 5.54 10.57
CA LEU A 48 -1.66 4.65 9.40
C LEU A 48 -0.32 3.93 9.21
N ALA A 49 0.78 4.66 9.41
CA ALA A 49 2.13 4.17 9.13
C ALA A 49 2.90 3.70 10.37
N GLY A 50 2.40 3.97 11.58
CA GLY A 50 3.11 3.60 12.81
C GLY A 50 2.19 3.41 14.02
N ALA A 51 2.76 2.77 15.03
CA ALA A 51 2.13 2.64 16.34
C ALA A 51 2.72 3.70 17.29
N SER A 52 1.84 4.46 17.94
CA SER A 52 2.22 5.39 19.01
C SER A 52 1.25 5.26 20.19
N PRO A 53 1.61 5.76 21.38
CA PRO A 53 0.70 5.77 22.53
C PRO A 53 -0.64 6.46 22.23
N LEU A 54 -0.63 7.52 21.40
CA LEU A 54 -1.85 8.18 20.92
C LEU A 54 -2.72 7.26 20.07
N CYS A 55 -2.10 6.45 19.20
CA CYS A 55 -2.84 5.50 18.36
C CYS A 55 -3.50 4.40 19.19
N ASN A 56 -2.83 3.91 20.23
CA ASN A 56 -3.39 2.93 21.16
C ASN A 56 -4.56 3.51 21.96
N LEU A 57 -4.45 4.77 22.39
CA LEU A 57 -5.55 5.47 23.06
C LEU A 57 -6.76 5.63 22.13
N ALA A 58 -6.53 6.07 20.89
CA ALA A 58 -7.58 6.20 19.88
C ALA A 58 -8.27 4.86 19.57
N GLN A 59 -7.53 3.76 19.49
CA GLN A 59 -8.09 2.42 19.36
C GLN A 59 -8.95 2.02 20.57
N ALA A 60 -8.52 2.36 21.78
CA ALA A 60 -9.30 2.09 22.99
C ALA A 60 -10.59 2.91 23.05
N LEU A 61 -10.60 4.13 22.51
CA LEU A 61 -11.76 5.01 22.39
C LEU A 61 -12.76 4.53 21.32
N CYS A 62 -12.31 3.68 20.40
CA CYS A 62 -13.15 2.98 19.41
C CYS A 62 -13.98 1.87 20.10
N THR A 63 -14.80 2.25 21.08
CA THR A 63 -15.68 1.36 21.86
C THR A 63 -17.06 1.17 21.20
N ASN A 64 -17.34 1.92 20.13
CA ASN A 64 -18.60 1.78 19.41
C ASN A 64 -18.71 0.37 18.84
N ASP A 65 -19.85 -0.27 19.10
CA ASP A 65 -20.28 -1.52 18.46
C ASP A 65 -20.25 -1.36 16.93
N HIS A 66 -19.16 -1.78 16.31
CA HIS A 66 -19.01 -1.79 14.86
C HIS A 66 -19.31 -3.19 14.31
N LEU A 67 -19.95 -3.24 13.13
CA LEU A 67 -20.45 -4.44 12.42
C LEU A 67 -19.46 -5.62 12.26
N PHE A 68 -18.16 -5.42 12.53
CA PHE A 68 -17.11 -6.43 12.38
C PHE A 68 -16.33 -6.75 13.67
N GLY A 69 -16.57 -6.06 14.79
CA GLY A 69 -15.88 -6.33 16.07
C GLY A 69 -14.35 -6.09 16.07
N ILE A 70 -13.82 -5.46 15.02
CA ILE A 70 -12.39 -5.19 14.88
C ILE A 70 -12.05 -3.90 15.63
N ARG A 71 -11.20 -3.99 16.66
CA ARG A 71 -10.85 -2.88 17.57
C ARG A 71 -9.38 -2.44 17.48
N TRP A 72 -8.63 -3.03 16.57
CA TRP A 72 -7.20 -2.84 16.44
C TRP A 72 -6.85 -2.55 14.99
N TYR A 73 -5.70 -1.91 14.78
CA TYR A 73 -5.13 -1.65 13.46
C TYR A 73 -3.68 -2.11 13.43
N ALA A 74 -3.29 -2.79 12.34
CA ALA A 74 -1.94 -3.27 12.08
C ALA A 74 -1.25 -2.39 11.02
N PRO A 75 -0.30 -1.51 11.40
CA PRO A 75 0.45 -0.73 10.42
C PRO A 75 1.29 -1.61 9.47
N GLU A 76 1.59 -2.85 9.86
CA GLU A 76 2.32 -3.82 9.05
C GLU A 76 1.61 -4.14 7.72
N ALA A 77 0.27 -4.14 7.70
CA ALA A 77 -0.51 -4.38 6.49
C ALA A 77 -0.28 -3.28 5.44
N PHE A 78 -0.21 -2.03 5.88
CA PHE A 78 0.10 -0.89 5.02
C PHE A 78 1.50 -1.02 4.43
N TRP A 79 2.49 -1.33 5.27
CA TRP A 79 3.88 -1.52 4.84
C TRP A 79 4.05 -2.72 3.90
N ALA A 80 3.31 -3.81 4.11
CA ALA A 80 3.32 -4.96 3.21
C ALA A 80 2.80 -4.58 1.81
N GLY A 81 1.68 -3.87 1.73
CA GLY A 81 1.16 -3.36 0.46
C GLY A 81 2.13 -2.38 -0.22
N ALA A 82 2.70 -1.45 0.54
CA ALA A 82 3.70 -0.51 0.04
C ALA A 82 4.94 -1.22 -0.51
N ALA A 83 5.46 -2.23 0.19
CA ALA A 83 6.61 -3.03 -0.25
C ALA A 83 6.33 -3.76 -1.57
N LEU A 84 5.13 -4.33 -1.74
CA LEU A 84 4.72 -4.99 -2.99
C LEU A 84 4.63 -4.00 -4.16
N LEU A 85 4.08 -2.81 -3.92
CA LEU A 85 4.02 -1.76 -4.93
C LEU A 85 5.41 -1.25 -5.33
N ILE A 86 6.30 -1.05 -4.35
CA ILE A 86 7.70 -0.66 -4.60
C ILE A 86 8.41 -1.75 -5.42
N ALA A 87 8.25 -3.03 -5.05
CA ALA A 87 8.82 -4.13 -5.81
C ALA A 87 8.32 -4.14 -7.27
N ALA A 88 7.02 -3.97 -7.49
CA ALA A 88 6.45 -3.88 -8.83
C ALA A 88 7.03 -2.71 -9.66
N LEU A 89 7.20 -1.54 -9.04
CA LEU A 89 7.80 -0.37 -9.68
C LEU A 89 9.27 -0.58 -10.04
N VAL A 90 10.06 -1.17 -9.14
CA VAL A 90 11.47 -1.51 -9.38
C VAL A 90 11.58 -2.48 -10.57
N HIS A 91 10.74 -3.53 -10.61
CA HIS A 91 10.73 -4.46 -11.74
C HIS A 91 10.33 -3.79 -13.07
N LEU A 92 9.42 -2.81 -13.03
CA LEU A 92 9.04 -2.05 -14.23
C LEU A 92 10.18 -1.12 -14.69
N ALA A 93 10.82 -0.41 -13.76
CA ALA A 93 11.92 0.51 -14.06
C ALA A 93 13.11 -0.22 -14.72
N ILE A 94 13.55 -1.33 -14.13
CA ILE A 94 14.65 -2.16 -14.67
C ILE A 94 14.34 -2.64 -16.10
N ARG A 95 13.09 -3.03 -16.37
CA ARG A 95 12.69 -3.48 -17.72
C ARG A 95 12.72 -2.35 -18.75
N THR A 96 12.43 -1.13 -18.32
CA THR A 96 12.40 0.04 -19.20
C THR A 96 13.83 0.41 -19.62
N ASP A 97 14.80 0.26 -18.72
CA ASP A 97 16.23 0.51 -18.96
C ASP A 97 16.87 -0.51 -19.91
N ASN A 98 16.38 -1.75 -19.92
CA ASN A 98 16.87 -2.79 -20.85
C ASN A 98 16.31 -2.67 -22.27
N ARG A 99 15.24 -1.89 -22.49
CA ARG A 99 14.55 -1.74 -23.79
C ARG A 99 15.28 -0.89 -24.86
N PRO A 100 16.15 0.09 -24.55
CA PRO A 100 16.88 0.88 -25.56
C PRO A 100 18.07 0.12 -26.19
N ALA A 101 18.67 -0.84 -25.47
CA ALA A 101 19.88 -1.53 -25.95
C ALA A 101 19.60 -2.59 -27.04
N ASP A 102 18.38 -3.14 -27.08
CA ASP A 102 17.99 -4.20 -28.02
C ASP A 102 17.62 -3.66 -29.42
N GLN A 103 17.27 -2.37 -29.54
CA GLN A 103 16.83 -1.81 -30.83
C GLN A 103 17.99 -1.44 -31.77
N THR A 104 19.21 -1.29 -31.27
CA THR A 104 20.36 -0.85 -32.08
C THR A 104 21.01 -1.96 -32.90
N HIS A 105 20.69 -3.25 -32.62
CA HIS A 105 21.27 -4.38 -33.36
C HIS A 105 20.43 -4.80 -34.59
N SER A 106 19.18 -4.35 -34.73
CA SER A 106 18.31 -4.77 -35.85
C SER A 106 18.29 -3.81 -37.04
N THR A 107 18.98 -2.67 -36.98
CA THR A 107 19.04 -1.71 -38.11
C THR A 107 20.25 -1.89 -39.03
N GLU A 108 21.10 -2.90 -38.81
CA GLU A 108 22.25 -3.21 -39.67
C GLU A 108 22.07 -4.58 -40.35
N VAL A 109 21.11 -4.71 -41.27
CA VAL A 109 21.16 -5.68 -42.38
C VAL A 109 20.48 -5.05 -43.61
N GLU A 110 21.31 -4.32 -44.38
CA GLU A 110 21.52 -4.31 -45.85
C GLU A 110 20.29 -4.24 -46.81
N PRO A 111 20.33 -3.51 -47.96
CA PRO A 111 21.45 -3.29 -48.90
C PRO A 111 21.93 -1.86 -49.19
#